data_AF-A0AAD7EDK6-F1
#
_entry.id   AF-A0AAD7EDK6-F1
#
_cell.length_a   1.000
_cell.length_b   1.000
_cell.length_c   1.000
_cell.angle_alpha   90.00
_cell.angle_beta   90.00
_cell.angle_gamma   90.00
#
_symmetry.space_group_name_H-M   'P 1'
#
loop_
_entity.id
_entity.type
_entity.pdbx_description
1 polymer ?
#
loop_
_entity_poly.entity_id
_entity_poly.type
_entity_poly.pdbx_seq_one_letter_code
_entity_poly.pdbx_strand_id
1 'polypeptide(L)' 'PCSDVGMRIVEPDLDNRGQRIMFIIHVDTILRGAHLIDIYGTRFLPRHFKYSDSLDRFEAFYINKYADHHVHEIA' A
#
# COMPACT_ATOMS: atom_id res chain seq x y z
N PRO A 1 12.96 8.94 -3.77
CA PRO A 1 13.05 7.82 -4.75
C PRO A 1 14.41 7.13 -4.65
N CYS A 2 14.45 5.80 -4.52
CA CYS A 2 15.68 5.06 -4.77
C CYS A 2 15.71 4.75 -6.27
N SER A 3 16.58 5.44 -7.02
CA SER A 3 16.58 5.47 -8.49
C SER A 3 16.74 4.10 -9.14
N ASP A 4 17.29 3.14 -8.41
CA ASP A 4 17.82 1.91 -9.01
C ASP A 4 16.81 0.74 -8.97
N VAL A 5 15.77 0.84 -8.15
CA VAL A 5 14.81 -0.27 -7.90
C VAL A 5 13.39 0.05 -8.37
N GLY A 6 13.12 1.29 -8.81
CA GLY A 6 11.79 1.73 -9.22
C GLY A 6 10.74 1.79 -8.10
N MET A 7 11.18 1.62 -6.85
CA MET A 7 10.33 1.65 -5.65
C MET A 7 10.07 3.07 -5.19
N ARG A 8 8.82 3.36 -4.87
CA ARG A 8 8.39 4.62 -4.26
C ARG A 8 7.71 4.35 -2.93
N ILE A 9 8.03 5.17 -1.92
CA ILE A 9 7.34 5.16 -0.64
C ILE A 9 6.07 6.02 -0.78
N VAL A 10 4.97 5.50 -0.27
CA VAL A 10 3.71 6.24 -0.13
C VAL A 10 3.21 6.12 1.31
N GLU A 11 2.46 7.13 1.74
CA GLU A 11 1.83 7.21 3.05
C GLU A 11 0.31 7.40 2.86
N PRO A 12 -0.53 6.90 3.79
CA PRO A 12 -1.97 7.14 3.79
C PRO A 12 -2.28 8.63 3.89
N ASP A 13 -3.36 9.04 3.24
CA ASP A 13 -3.90 10.39 3.41
C ASP A 13 -4.63 10.51 4.75
N LEU A 14 -4.48 11.66 5.41
CA LEU A 14 -4.98 11.91 6.76
C LEU A 14 -5.93 13.11 6.77
N ASP A 15 -7.01 13.00 7.55
CA ASP A 15 -7.94 14.10 7.78
C ASP A 15 -7.34 15.17 8.74
N ASN A 16 -8.09 16.23 8.99
CA ASN A 16 -7.69 17.30 9.92
C ASN A 16 -7.55 16.85 11.40
N ARG A 17 -7.94 15.62 11.72
CA ARG A 17 -7.79 14.98 13.04
C ARG A 17 -6.67 13.94 13.05
N GLY A 18 -5.96 13.75 11.93
CA GLY A 18 -4.90 12.76 11.78
C GLY A 18 -5.41 11.33 11.58
N GLN A 19 -6.66 11.14 11.20
CA GLN A 19 -7.24 9.83 10.90
C GLN A 19 -7.14 9.51 9.42
N ARG A 20 -6.95 8.23 9.08
CA ARG A 20 -6.87 7.78 7.69
C ARG A 20 -8.17 8.06 6.93
N ILE A 21 -8.03 8.65 5.76
CA ILE A 21 -9.15 8.88 4.84
C ILE A 21 -9.42 7.60 4.07
N MET A 22 -10.68 7.15 4.06
CA MET A 22 -11.13 5.96 3.35
C MET A 22 -12.34 6.28 2.46
N PHE A 23 -12.33 5.76 1.24
CA PHE A 23 -13.41 5.95 0.27
C PHE A 23 -13.97 4.61 -0.20
N ILE A 24 -15.29 4.58 -0.44
CA ILE A 24 -15.93 3.49 -1.16
C ILE A 24 -15.93 3.89 -2.64
N ILE A 25 -15.19 3.13 -3.46
CA ILE A 25 -15.12 3.33 -4.90
C ILE A 25 -15.81 2.18 -5.63
N HIS A 26 -16.31 2.43 -6.83
CA HIS A 26 -16.86 1.38 -7.67
C HIS A 26 -15.73 0.49 -8.20
N VAL A 27 -15.90 -0.83 -8.19
CA VAL A 27 -14.81 -1.77 -8.57
C VAL A 27 -14.34 -1.51 -10.01
N ASP A 28 -15.26 -1.19 -10.93
CA ASP A 28 -14.93 -0.84 -12.32
C ASP A 28 -14.05 0.41 -12.48
N THR A 29 -13.89 1.24 -11.44
CA THR A 29 -12.96 2.38 -11.49
C THR A 29 -11.52 2.01 -11.16
N ILE A 30 -11.28 0.77 -10.72
CA ILE A 30 -9.94 0.26 -10.42
C ILE A 30 -9.24 -0.08 -11.73
N LEU A 31 -8.32 0.77 -12.16
CA LEU A 31 -7.54 0.57 -13.39
C LEU A 31 -6.58 -0.63 -13.28
N ARG A 32 -5.92 -0.77 -12.12
CA ARG A 32 -4.98 -1.85 -11.84
C ARG A 32 -4.77 -2.00 -10.34
N GLY A 33 -4.51 -3.23 -9.89
CA GLY A 33 -3.98 -3.46 -8.56
C GLY A 33 -2.51 -3.03 -8.45
N ALA A 34 -2.07 -2.80 -7.23
CA ALA A 34 -0.66 -2.61 -6.90
C ALA A 34 -0.33 -3.40 -5.63
N HIS A 35 0.85 -4.02 -5.59
CA HIS A 35 1.35 -4.70 -4.41
C HIS A 35 1.96 -3.68 -3.46
N LEU A 36 1.29 -3.47 -2.33
CA LEU A 36 1.79 -2.65 -1.24
C LEU A 36 2.65 -3.52 -0.33
N ILE A 37 3.93 -3.17 -0.19
CA ILE A 37 4.84 -3.82 0.76
C ILE A 37 4.99 -2.90 1.96
N ASP A 38 4.59 -3.38 3.13
CA ASP A 38 4.67 -2.64 4.40
C ASP A 38 6.10 -2.18 4.70
N ILE A 39 6.26 -0.94 5.18
CA ILE A 39 7.54 -0.48 5.74
C ILE A 39 7.61 -0.90 7.21
N TYR A 40 8.42 -1.92 7.47
CA TYR A 40 8.62 -2.44 8.83
C TYR A 40 9.51 -1.53 9.67
N GLY A 41 9.16 -1.39 10.95
CA GLY A 41 10.04 -0.79 11.95
C GLY A 41 11.08 -1.78 12.47
N THR A 42 11.69 -1.44 13.62
CA THR A 42 12.72 -2.26 14.26
C THR A 42 12.18 -3.42 15.10
N ARG A 43 10.86 -3.57 15.18
CA ARG A 43 10.17 -4.55 16.02
C ARG A 43 9.56 -5.67 15.19
N PHE A 44 9.54 -6.87 15.76
CA PHE A 44 8.82 -8.00 15.17
C PHE A 44 7.30 -7.80 15.22
N LEU A 45 6.61 -8.35 14.23
CA LEU A 45 5.16 -8.39 14.25
C LEU A 45 4.66 -9.35 15.35
N PRO A 46 3.54 -9.00 16.02
CA PRO A 46 2.90 -9.92 16.96
C PRO A 46 2.58 -11.26 16.30
N ARG A 47 2.69 -12.37 17.05
CA ARG A 47 2.38 -13.72 16.53
C ARG A 47 0.96 -13.88 16.00
N HIS A 48 0.03 -13.06 16.49
CA HIS A 48 -1.38 -13.07 16.09
C HIS A 48 -1.74 -11.89 15.18
N PHE A 49 -0.74 -11.27 14.56
CA PHE A 49 -0.98 -10.23 13.56
C PHE A 49 -1.72 -10.83 12.36
N LYS A 50 -2.86 -10.25 12.02
CA LYS A 50 -3.64 -10.67 10.85
C LYS A 50 -3.16 -9.89 9.63
N TYR A 51 -2.96 -10.59 8.52
CA TYR A 51 -2.61 -9.94 7.25
C TYR A 51 -3.66 -8.93 6.79
N SER A 52 -4.93 -9.13 7.16
CA SER A 52 -6.03 -8.20 6.90
C SER A 52 -5.85 -6.82 7.55
N ASP A 53 -5.06 -6.75 8.62
CA ASP A 53 -4.87 -5.52 9.40
C ASP A 53 -3.65 -4.71 8.88
N SER A 54 -2.92 -5.22 7.87
CA SER A 54 -1.72 -4.57 7.31
C SER A 54 -1.99 -3.12 6.89
N LEU A 55 -3.02 -2.91 6.07
CA LEU A 55 -3.38 -1.59 5.55
C LEU A 55 -3.73 -0.57 6.63
N ASP A 56 -4.18 -1.01 7.80
CA ASP A 56 -4.53 -0.13 8.92
C ASP A 56 -3.36 0.12 9.87
N ARG A 57 -2.42 -0.85 9.97
CA ARG A 57 -1.38 -0.87 11.01
C ARG A 57 -0.04 -0.30 10.57
N PHE A 58 0.25 -0.26 9.28
CA PHE A 58 1.50 0.30 8.76
C PHE A 58 1.32 1.74 8.26
N GLU A 59 2.26 2.60 8.60
CA GLU A 59 2.23 4.04 8.31
C GLU A 59 2.68 4.37 6.88
N ALA A 60 3.43 3.48 6.24
CA ALA A 60 3.95 3.69 4.91
C ALA A 60 4.16 2.37 4.16
N PHE A 61 4.17 2.44 2.84
CA PHE A 61 4.29 1.28 1.95
C PHE A 61 5.25 1.57 0.80
N TYR A 62 6.00 0.56 0.38
CA TYR A 62 6.69 0.56 -0.91
C TYR A 62 5.72 0.13 -2.01
N ILE A 63 5.70 0.91 -3.09
CA ILE A 63 5.02 0.59 -4.35
C ILE A 63 6.07 0.47 -5.44
N ASN A 64 6.00 -0.59 -6.22
CA ASN A 64 6.83 -0.74 -7.41
C ASN A 64 6.02 -0.37 -8.66
N LYS A 65 6.53 0.59 -9.45
CA LYS A 65 5.92 0.91 -10.74
C LYS A 65 5.93 -0.27 -11.73
N TYR A 66 6.91 -1.16 -11.61
CA TYR A 66 7.22 -2.22 -12.58
C TYR A 66 6.78 -3.62 -12.13
N ALA A 67 6.78 -3.93 -10.83
CA ALA A 67 6.36 -5.26 -10.35
C ALA A 67 4.86 -5.52 -10.59
N ASP A 68 4.06 -4.47 -10.60
CA ASP A 68 2.62 -4.55 -10.81
C ASP A 68 2.20 -4.40 -12.28
N HIS A 69 3.17 -4.46 -13.21
CA HIS A 69 2.89 -4.37 -14.64
C HIS A 69 1.96 -5.50 -15.14
N HIS A 70 2.00 -6.67 -14.51
CA HIS A 70 1.13 -7.81 -14.82
C HIS A 70 -0.16 -7.88 -13.99
N VAL A 71 -0.44 -6.92 -13.09
CA VAL A 71 -1.57 -7.02 -12.14
C VAL A 71 -2.92 -6.59 -12.77
N HIS A 72 -2.93 -6.04 -13.99
CA HIS A 72 -4.13 -5.96 -14.84
C HIS A 72 -3.69 -5.63 -16.28
N GLU A 73 -3.44 -6.65 -17.09
CA GLU A 73 -3.63 -6.49 -18.53
C GLU A 73 -5.14 -6.44 -18.76
N ILE A 74 -5.67 -5.24 -18.98
CA ILE A 74 -6.99 -5.10 -19.59
C ILE A 74 -6.79 -5.53 -21.05
N ALA A 75 -7.27 -6.71 -21.41
CA ALA A 75 -7.42 -7.14 -22.79
C ALA A 75 -8.46 -6.27 -23.52
#